data_AF-A0A2V8EBP5-F1
#
_entry.id   AF-A0A2V8EBP5-F1
#
_cell.length_a   1.000
_cell.length_b   1.000
_cell.length_c   1.000
_cell.angle_alpha   90.00
_cell.angle_beta   90.00
_cell.angle_gamma   90.00
#
_symmetry.space_group_name_H-M   'P 1'
#
loop_
_entity.id
_entity.type
_entity.pdbx_description
1 polymer ?
#
loop_
_entity_poly.entity_id
_entity_poly.type
_entity_poly.pdbx_seq_one_letter_code
_entity_poly.pdbx_strand_id
1 'polypeptide(L)'
;MPQVFTITHPFHPLHGQTFELLTYRFNWGEDRVMYVGPNGRTRSLPVGWTNVASVDPFISVAAGRAPFRLEDLLALTALVGDLHPRRRDRATGRRAAVK
;
A
#
# COMPACT_ATOMS: atom_id res chain seq x y z
N MET A 1 -13.61 3.47 -27.17
CA MET A 1 -13.27 2.14 -26.64
C MET A 1 -13.13 2.27 -25.13
N PRO A 2 -13.63 1.33 -24.32
CA PRO A 2 -13.45 1.38 -22.87
C PRO A 2 -11.94 1.33 -22.56
N GLN A 3 -11.49 2.18 -21.65
CA GLN A 3 -10.11 2.15 -21.17
C GLN A 3 -9.96 0.95 -20.24
N VAL A 4 -8.87 0.18 -20.38
CA VAL A 4 -8.60 -1.00 -19.54
C VAL A 4 -7.30 -0.81 -18.79
N PHE A 5 -7.15 -1.52 -17.68
CA PHE A 5 -5.90 -1.60 -16.93
C PHE A 5 -5.64 -3.03 -16.46
N THR A 6 -4.37 -3.33 -16.21
CA THR A 6 -3.91 -4.61 -15.66
C THR A 6 -3.40 -4.41 -14.25
N ILE A 7 -3.74 -5.34 -13.36
CA ILE A 7 -3.21 -5.36 -12.00
C ILE A 7 -1.79 -5.92 -12.03
N THR A 8 -0.83 -5.12 -11.62
CA THR A 8 0.62 -5.41 -11.72
C THR A 8 1.26 -5.76 -10.38
N HIS A 9 0.58 -5.51 -9.26
CA HIS A 9 1.18 -5.76 -7.96
C HIS A 9 1.16 -7.26 -7.58
N PRO A 10 2.32 -7.87 -7.23
CA PRO A 10 2.43 -9.33 -7.05
C PRO A 10 1.66 -9.87 -5.84
N PHE A 11 1.35 -9.03 -4.84
CA PHE A 11 0.58 -9.42 -3.66
C PHE A 11 -0.94 -9.29 -3.83
N HIS A 12 -1.42 -8.87 -5.00
CA HIS A 12 -2.86 -8.83 -5.26
C HIS A 12 -3.36 -10.18 -5.80
N PRO A 13 -4.47 -10.76 -5.27
CA PRO A 13 -4.98 -12.06 -5.73
C PRO A 13 -5.34 -12.13 -7.22
N LEU A 14 -5.69 -10.98 -7.82
CA LEU A 14 -6.03 -10.85 -9.23
C LEU A 14 -4.84 -10.32 -10.07
N HIS A 15 -3.60 -10.50 -9.59
CA HIS A 15 -2.39 -10.12 -10.33
C HIS A 15 -2.41 -10.68 -11.76
N GLY A 16 -2.04 -9.85 -12.73
CA GLY A 16 -2.03 -10.18 -14.15
C GLY A 16 -3.40 -10.10 -14.85
N GLN A 17 -4.50 -9.88 -14.12
CA GLN A 17 -5.83 -9.74 -14.71
C GLN A 17 -6.09 -8.30 -15.18
N THR A 18 -6.89 -8.18 -16.24
CA THR A 18 -7.27 -6.90 -16.85
C THR A 18 -8.74 -6.60 -16.60
N PHE A 19 -9.04 -5.34 -16.28
CA PHE A 19 -10.40 -4.86 -16.03
C PHE A 19 -10.68 -3.56 -16.78
N GLU A 20 -11.95 -3.28 -17.03
CA GLU A 20 -12.38 -1.97 -17.51
C GLU A 20 -12.23 -0.92 -16.41
N LEU A 21 -11.62 0.21 -16.78
CA LEU A 21 -11.51 1.39 -15.94
C LEU A 21 -12.85 2.13 -15.95
N LEU A 22 -13.56 2.11 -14.84
CA LEU A 22 -14.78 2.89 -14.68
C LEU A 22 -14.47 4.36 -14.41
N THR A 23 -13.55 4.62 -13.47
CA THR A 23 -13.16 5.99 -13.10
C THR A 23 -11.83 6.00 -12.35
N TYR A 24 -11.21 7.17 -12.34
CA TYR A 24 -10.01 7.51 -11.57
C TYR A 24 -10.41 8.52 -10.50
N ARG A 25 -10.06 8.26 -9.24
CA ARG A 25 -10.40 9.16 -8.12
C ARG A 25 -9.30 9.20 -7.08
N PHE A 26 -9.03 10.40 -6.55
CA PHE A 26 -8.22 10.57 -5.35
C PHE A 26 -9.07 10.26 -4.12
N ASN A 27 -8.72 9.20 -3.39
CA ASN A 27 -9.45 8.72 -2.22
C ASN A 27 -8.47 8.17 -1.18
N TRP A 28 -8.75 8.41 0.10
CA TRP A 28 -7.93 7.93 1.22
C TRP A 28 -6.44 8.31 1.12
N GLY A 29 -6.16 9.48 0.53
CA GLY A 29 -4.80 10.03 0.44
C GLY A 29 -3.98 9.54 -0.75
N GLU A 30 -4.55 8.73 -1.65
CA GLU A 30 -3.87 8.28 -2.86
C GLU A 30 -4.80 8.23 -4.08
N ASP A 31 -4.20 8.17 -5.26
CA ASP A 31 -4.94 7.98 -6.50
C ASP A 31 -5.37 6.53 -6.69
N ARG A 32 -6.62 6.35 -7.10
CA ARG A 32 -7.24 5.02 -7.19
C ARG A 32 -8.01 4.84 -8.49
N VAL A 33 -7.91 3.63 -9.05
CA VAL A 33 -8.81 3.16 -10.12
C VAL A 33 -10.03 2.50 -9.52
N MET A 34 -11.19 2.66 -10.15
CA MET A 34 -12.41 1.91 -9.83
C MET A 34 -12.81 1.01 -10.98
N TYR A 35 -13.27 -0.21 -10.67
CA TYR A 35 -13.58 -1.25 -11.65
C TYR A 35 -14.67 -2.21 -11.15
N VAL A 36 -15.33 -2.94 -12.04
CA VAL A 36 -16.22 -4.05 -11.67
C VAL A 36 -15.39 -5.32 -11.54
N GLY A 37 -15.37 -5.92 -10.34
CA GLY A 37 -14.66 -7.17 -10.11
C GLY A 37 -15.41 -8.39 -10.65
N PRO A 38 -14.80 -9.59 -10.60
CA PRO A 38 -15.40 -10.83 -11.11
C PRO A 38 -16.75 -11.20 -10.46
N ASN A 39 -17.03 -10.67 -9.28
CA ASN A 39 -18.29 -10.87 -8.56
C ASN A 39 -19.37 -9.82 -8.90
N GLY A 40 -19.17 -9.01 -9.95
CA GLY A 40 -20.10 -7.96 -10.36
C GLY A 40 -20.14 -6.74 -9.44
N ARG A 41 -19.28 -6.68 -8.41
CA ARG A 41 -19.23 -5.55 -7.46
C ARG A 41 -18.17 -4.56 -7.86
N THR A 42 -18.46 -3.28 -7.65
CA THR A 42 -17.47 -2.20 -7.79
C THR A 42 -16.39 -2.32 -6.73
N ARG A 43 -15.14 -2.24 -7.16
CA ARG A 43 -13.93 -2.30 -6.33
C ARG A 43 -13.04 -1.10 -6.64
N SER A 44 -12.10 -0.83 -5.74
CA SER A 44 -11.11 0.22 -5.91
C SER A 44 -9.71 -0.27 -5.55
N LEU A 45 -8.73 0.06 -6.39
CA LEU A 45 -7.33 -0.32 -6.22
C LEU A 45 -6.43 0.93 -6.27
N PRO A 46 -5.34 1.00 -5.50
CA PRO A 46 -4.33 2.04 -5.70
C PRO A 46 -3.82 2.02 -7.14
N VAL A 47 -3.64 3.19 -7.74
CA VAL A 47 -3.07 3.31 -9.10
C VAL A 47 -1.69 2.65 -9.17
N GLY A 48 -0.89 2.78 -8.10
CA GLY A 48 0.43 2.15 -7.96
C GLY A 48 0.43 0.62 -8.10
N TRP A 49 -0.73 -0.03 -8.01
CA TRP A 49 -0.87 -1.48 -8.18
C TRP A 49 -1.31 -1.89 -9.59
N THR A 50 -1.32 -0.96 -10.53
CA THR A 50 -1.75 -1.16 -11.92
C THR A 50 -0.71 -0.66 -12.91
N ASN A 51 -0.89 -1.02 -14.18
CA ASN A 51 -0.15 -0.43 -15.28
C ASN A 51 -0.57 1.02 -15.63
N VAL A 52 -1.52 1.62 -14.90
CA VAL A 52 -1.87 3.04 -15.01
C VAL A 52 -0.84 3.91 -14.29
N ALA A 53 -0.19 3.37 -13.26
CA ALA A 53 0.89 4.08 -12.59
C ALA A 53 2.09 4.27 -13.53
N SER A 54 2.74 5.42 -13.38
CA SER A 54 4.08 5.59 -13.93
C SER A 54 5.02 4.57 -13.30
N VAL A 55 5.87 3.94 -14.11
CA VAL A 55 6.79 2.92 -13.63
C VAL A 55 7.80 3.57 -12.69
N ASP A 56 7.77 3.13 -11.45
CA ASP A 56 8.70 3.52 -10.42
C ASP A 56 10.13 3.00 -10.75
N PRO A 57 11.16 3.87 -10.86
CA PRO A 57 12.52 3.43 -11.23
C PRO A 57 13.13 2.44 -10.25
N PHE A 58 12.85 2.58 -8.95
CA PHE A 58 13.33 1.64 -7.95
C PHE A 58 12.70 0.26 -8.17
N ILE A 59 11.39 0.20 -8.38
CA ILE A 59 10.68 -1.06 -8.63
C ILE A 59 11.17 -1.72 -9.93
N SER A 60 11.44 -0.92 -10.96
CA SER A 60 12.02 -1.39 -12.22
C SER A 60 13.38 -2.06 -12.02
N VAL A 61 14.31 -1.41 -11.29
CA VAL A 61 15.64 -1.94 -10.98
C VAL A 61 15.58 -3.14 -10.02
N ALA A 62 14.65 -3.11 -9.07
CA ALA A 62 14.44 -4.20 -8.12
C ALA A 62 14.02 -5.49 -8.83
N ALA A 63 13.33 -5.42 -9.97
CA ALA A 63 12.91 -6.56 -10.78
C ALA A 63 12.22 -7.66 -9.94
N GLY A 64 11.33 -7.25 -9.05
CA GLY A 64 10.58 -8.15 -8.15
C GLY A 64 11.36 -8.63 -6.92
N ARG A 65 12.64 -8.27 -6.75
CA ARG A 65 13.45 -8.66 -5.58
C ARG A 65 13.18 -7.82 -4.33
N ALA A 66 12.62 -6.63 -4.50
CA ALA A 66 12.27 -5.72 -3.41
C ALA A 66 10.84 -5.19 -3.63
N PRO A 67 9.85 -5.65 -2.85
CA PRO A 67 8.46 -5.24 -3.01
C PRO A 67 8.15 -3.85 -2.44
N PHE A 68 9.03 -3.29 -1.61
CA PHE A 68 8.90 -1.97 -0.99
C PHE A 68 10.22 -1.21 -1.10
N ARG A 69 10.14 0.12 -1.20
CA ARG A 69 11.30 0.98 -1.00
C ARG A 69 11.65 1.05 0.49
N LEU A 70 12.90 1.38 0.80
CA LEU A 70 13.31 1.60 2.18
C LEU A 70 12.50 2.72 2.85
N GLU A 71 12.22 3.79 2.10
CA GLU A 71 11.41 4.91 2.58
C GLU A 71 9.98 4.49 2.96
N ASP A 72 9.35 3.61 2.17
CA ASP A 72 8.00 3.09 2.45
C ASP A 72 7.99 2.29 3.75
N LEU A 73 9.02 1.46 3.97
CA LEU A 73 9.16 0.68 5.20
C LEU A 73 9.38 1.58 6.42
N LEU A 74 10.22 2.62 6.29
CA LEU A 74 10.42 3.60 7.36
C LEU A 74 9.13 4.36 7.67
N ALA A 75 8.41 4.83 6.65
CA ALA A 75 7.12 5.51 6.81
C ALA A 75 6.09 4.59 7.48
N LEU A 76 6.03 3.30 7.08
CA LEU A 76 5.16 2.31 7.71
C LEU A 76 5.50 2.11 9.19
N THR A 77 6.79 2.01 9.55
CA THR A 77 7.18 1.87 10.96
C THR A 77 6.76 3.06 11.81
N ALA A 78 6.87 4.28 11.27
CA ALA A 78 6.41 5.48 11.96
C ALA A 78 4.89 5.44 12.17
N LEU A 79 4.12 5.15 11.11
CA LEU A 79 2.66 5.06 11.17
C LEU A 79 2.18 4.00 12.17
N VAL A 80 2.79 2.81 12.17
CA VAL A 80 2.47 1.75 13.15
C VAL A 80 2.83 2.20 14.57
N GLY A 81 3.92 2.94 14.75
CA GLY A 81 4.29 3.54 16.04
C GLY A 81 3.25 4.53 16.57
N ASP A 82 2.64 5.32 15.68
CA ASP A 82 1.59 6.28 16.03
C ASP A 82 0.24 5.60 16.30
N LEU A 83 -0.09 4.54 15.54
CA LEU A 83 -1.33 3.78 15.70
C LEU A 83 -1.32 2.86 16.92
N HIS A 84 -0.14 2.42 17.39
CA HIS A 84 -0.04 1.66 18.62
C HIS A 84 -0.08 2.65 19.79
N PRO A 85 -1.19 2.72 20.58
CA PRO A 85 -1.14 3.46 21.84
C PRO A 85 -0.01 2.84 22.64
N ARG A 86 1.05 3.60 22.92
CA ARG A 86 2.24 3.07 23.58
C ARG A 86 1.77 2.19 24.74
N ARG A 87 2.29 0.96 24.87
CA ARG A 87 2.35 0.27 26.17
C ARG A 87 3.24 1.13 27.06
N ARG A 88 2.71 2.26 27.53
CA ARG A 88 3.39 3.22 28.37
C ARG A 88 3.27 2.76 29.81
N ASP A 89 3.59 1.51 30.08
CA ASP A 89 3.61 0.90 31.41
C ASP A 89 4.47 -0.36 31.38
N ARG A 90 5.80 -0.18 31.29
CA ARG A 90 6.82 -1.11 31.84
C ARG A 90 8.21 -0.61 31.48
N ALA A 91 8.65 0.45 32.14
CA ALA A 91 10.07 0.66 32.51
C ALA A 91 10.25 1.97 33.30
N THR A 92 9.53 2.14 34.41
CA THR A 92 10.00 3.01 35.49
C THR A 92 9.97 2.21 36.79
N GLY A 93 10.85 1.20 36.86
CA GLY A 93 10.98 0.29 38.00
C GLY A 93 12.41 -0.22 38.12
N ARG A 94 13.34 0.66 38.52
CA ARG A 94 14.69 0.43 39.10
C ARG A 94 15.44 1.77 38.98
N ARG A 95 16.04 2.41 39.99
CA ARG A 95 16.52 2.08 41.34
C ARG A 95 16.58 3.40 42.17
N ALA A 96 16.14 3.38 43.43
CA ALA A 96 16.92 3.58 44.67
C ALA A 96 17.39 5.01 45.02
N ALA A 97 16.92 5.50 46.17
CA ALA A 97 17.78 6.05 47.21
C ALA A 97 17.05 5.97 48.57
N VAL A 98 17.53 5.03 49.40
CA VAL A 98 17.37 4.99 50.85
C VAL A 98 18.27 6.09 51.42
N LYS A 99 17.72 7.08 52.12
CA LYS A 99 17.90 7.34 53.56
C LYS A 99 17.35 8.73 53.90
#